data_AF-A0A2H5V7L8-F1
#
_entry.id   AF-A0A2H5V7L8-F1
#
_cell.length_a   1.000
_cell.length_b   1.000
_cell.length_c   1.000
_cell.angle_alpha   90.00
_cell.angle_beta   90.00
_cell.angle_gamma   90.00
#
_symmetry.space_group_name_H-M   'P 1'
#
loop_
_entity.id
_entity.type
_entity.pdbx_description
1 polymer ?
#
loop_
_entity_poly.entity_id
_entity_poly.type
_entity_poly.pdbx_seq_one_letter_code
_entity_poly.pdbx_strand_id
1 'polypeptide(L)'
;MYVIDPSRIKHVTIVAGKIAAMSGYIDPLTHLNLDYPYHKVTICVIAERFEIGARVKFSNSGLLFAFVDRHAYKHYGLIDSTQRMLDMHDAVKRLKEARVSKKV
;
A
#
# COMPACT_ATOMS: atom_id res chain seq x y z
N MET A 1 -8.74 -3.56 -17.06
CA MET A 1 -9.01 -4.39 -15.86
C MET A 1 -9.10 -3.46 -14.67
N TYR A 2 -10.09 -3.66 -13.80
CA TYR A 2 -10.27 -2.86 -12.58
C TYR A 2 -9.97 -3.69 -11.33
N VAL A 3 -9.53 -3.01 -10.27
CA VAL A 3 -9.41 -3.60 -8.94
C VAL A 3 -10.80 -3.86 -8.38
N ILE A 4 -11.06 -5.07 -7.90
CA ILE A 4 -12.37 -5.49 -7.36
C ILE A 4 -12.62 -4.86 -5.99
N ASP A 5 -11.66 -4.98 -5.08
CA ASP A 5 -11.72 -4.39 -3.74
C ASP A 5 -10.47 -3.53 -3.48
N PRO A 6 -10.58 -2.21 -3.67
CA PRO A 6 -9.47 -1.29 -3.48
C PRO A 6 -8.94 -1.27 -2.03
N SER A 7 -9.77 -1.54 -1.03
CA SER A 7 -9.32 -1.55 0.38
C SER A 7 -8.32 -2.68 0.68
N ARG A 8 -8.27 -3.71 -0.18
CA ARG A 8 -7.39 -4.88 -0.02
C ARG A 8 -6.10 -4.79 -0.81
N ILE A 9 -5.80 -3.63 -1.42
CA ILE A 9 -4.50 -3.36 -2.02
C ILE A 9 -3.42 -3.37 -0.93
N LYS A 10 -2.22 -3.86 -1.24
CA LYS A 10 -1.04 -3.82 -0.35
C LYS A 10 0.12 -3.11 -1.02
N HIS A 11 0.94 -2.45 -0.20
CA HIS A 11 2.27 -2.03 -0.61
C HIS A 11 3.19 -3.24 -0.73
N VAL A 12 3.93 -3.29 -1.82
CA VAL A 12 4.89 -4.36 -2.10
C VAL A 12 6.18 -3.77 -2.67
N THR A 13 7.28 -4.49 -2.48
CA THR A 13 8.49 -4.26 -3.28
C THR A 13 8.61 -5.37 -4.30
N ILE A 14 8.97 -5.01 -5.53
CA ILE A 14 9.15 -5.97 -6.62
C ILE A 14 10.63 -6.00 -6.98
N VAL A 15 11.23 -7.18 -6.96
CA VAL A 15 12.62 -7.42 -7.36
C VAL A 15 12.65 -8.58 -8.34
N ALA A 16 13.33 -8.41 -9.47
CA ALA A 16 13.44 -9.42 -10.52
C ALA A 16 12.08 -10.04 -10.93
N GLY A 17 11.04 -9.20 -11.03
CA GLY A 17 9.70 -9.63 -11.44
C GLY A 17 8.93 -10.45 -10.40
N LYS A 18 9.35 -10.44 -9.13
CA LYS A 18 8.65 -11.13 -8.02
C LYS A 18 8.38 -10.18 -6.87
N ILE A 19 7.34 -10.46 -6.10
CA ILE A 19 7.09 -9.80 -4.82
C ILE A 19 8.21 -10.18 -3.86
N ALA A 20 9.05 -9.23 -3.47
CA ALA A 20 10.17 -9.45 -2.56
C ALA A 20 9.78 -9.19 -1.10
N ALA A 21 8.94 -8.18 -0.86
CA ALA A 21 8.36 -7.91 0.44
C ALA A 21 6.91 -7.41 0.28
N MET A 22 6.11 -7.61 1.33
CA MET A 22 4.74 -7.12 1.42
C MET A 22 4.56 -6.40 2.75
N SER A 23 3.88 -5.25 2.72
CA SER A 23 3.46 -4.51 3.91
C SER A 23 1.98 -4.77 4.20
N GLY A 24 1.41 -3.94 5.09
CA GLY A 24 -0.02 -3.90 5.37
C GLY A 24 -0.86 -3.49 4.16
N TYR A 25 -2.17 -3.64 4.33
CA TYR A 25 -3.15 -3.06 3.41
C TYR A 25 -3.00 -1.54 3.37
N ILE A 26 -3.41 -0.93 2.26
CA ILE A 26 -3.49 0.52 2.17
C ILE A 26 -4.43 1.07 3.25
N ASP A 27 -4.19 2.30 3.68
CA ASP A 27 -5.15 3.04 4.49
C ASP A 27 -6.12 3.77 3.54
N PRO A 28 -7.44 3.45 3.55
CA PRO A 28 -8.41 4.15 2.72
C PRO A 28 -8.45 5.66 2.95
N LEU A 29 -8.17 6.13 4.17
CA LEU A 29 -8.17 7.55 4.51
C LEU A 29 -7.11 8.33 3.74
N THR A 30 -6.01 7.69 3.34
CA THR A 30 -4.95 8.35 2.55
C THR A 30 -5.01 7.98 1.08
N HIS A 31 -5.27 6.71 0.74
CA HIS A 31 -5.14 6.20 -0.63
C HIS A 31 -6.42 6.29 -1.45
N LEU A 32 -7.58 6.37 -0.79
CA LEU A 32 -8.90 6.46 -1.44
C LEU A 32 -9.59 7.81 -1.13
N ASN A 33 -8.83 8.80 -0.68
CA ASN A 33 -9.34 10.10 -0.25
C ASN A 33 -9.19 11.18 -1.32
N LEU A 34 -10.31 11.77 -1.72
CA LEU A 34 -10.36 12.88 -2.67
C LEU A 34 -9.78 14.17 -2.09
N ASP A 35 -9.85 14.35 -0.76
CA ASP A 35 -9.32 15.50 -0.04
C ASP A 35 -7.81 15.41 0.21
N TYR A 36 -7.17 14.29 -0.17
CA TYR A 36 -5.72 14.09 -0.07
C TYR A 36 -5.14 13.58 -1.40
N PRO A 37 -5.16 14.42 -2.45
CA PRO A 37 -5.09 13.95 -3.83
C PRO A 37 -3.73 13.40 -4.26
N TYR A 38 -2.65 13.76 -3.58
CA TYR A 38 -1.28 13.41 -3.98
C TYR A 38 -0.83 12.02 -3.49
N HIS A 39 -1.64 11.33 -2.69
CA HIS A 39 -1.32 10.01 -2.15
C HIS A 39 -2.30 8.91 -2.60
N LYS A 40 -3.15 9.22 -3.59
CA LYS A 40 -4.15 8.28 -4.08
C LYS A 40 -3.50 7.10 -4.80
N VAL A 41 -4.03 5.91 -4.55
CA VAL A 41 -3.72 4.75 -5.40
C VAL A 41 -4.57 4.81 -6.66
N THR A 42 -3.94 4.82 -7.84
CA THR A 42 -4.63 4.95 -9.13
C THR A 42 -4.51 3.69 -9.98
N ILE A 43 -3.37 3.01 -9.89
CA ILE A 43 -3.04 1.79 -10.63
C ILE A 43 -2.33 0.80 -9.72
N CYS A 44 -2.50 -0.49 -10.00
CA CYS A 44 -1.88 -1.57 -9.25
C CYS A 44 -1.22 -2.57 -10.21
N VAL A 45 -0.03 -3.04 -9.85
CA VAL A 45 0.62 -4.16 -10.53
C VAL A 45 -0.13 -5.45 -10.20
N ILE A 46 -0.32 -6.31 -11.20
CA ILE A 46 -0.99 -7.60 -11.03
C ILE A 46 0.05 -8.69 -10.73
N ALA A 47 -0.18 -9.49 -9.69
CA ALA A 47 0.60 -10.68 -9.39
C ALA A 47 -0.21 -11.96 -9.68
N GLU A 48 0.49 -13.07 -9.91
CA GLU A 48 -0.14 -14.40 -10.05
C GLU A 48 -0.81 -14.84 -8.75
N ARG A 49 -0.19 -14.50 -7.61
CA ARG A 49 -0.65 -14.79 -6.25
C ARG A 49 -0.31 -13.62 -5.34
N PHE A 50 -1.04 -13.50 -4.23
CA PHE A 50 -0.87 -12.40 -3.28
C PHE A 50 0.02 -12.80 -2.10
N GLU A 51 1.25 -13.19 -2.41
CA GLU A 51 2.23 -13.70 -1.45
C GLU A 51 3.67 -13.35 -1.85
N ILE A 52 4.58 -13.38 -0.88
CA ILE A 52 6.02 -13.17 -1.12
C ILE A 52 6.56 -14.28 -2.02
N GLY A 53 7.37 -13.91 -3.02
CA GLY A 53 7.93 -14.82 -4.01
C GLY A 53 7.08 -15.01 -5.27
N ALA A 54 5.81 -14.60 -5.25
CA ALA A 54 4.93 -14.67 -6.41
C ALA A 54 5.43 -13.78 -7.56
N ARG A 55 5.28 -14.25 -8.80
CA ARG A 55 5.61 -13.47 -9.99
C ARG A 55 4.58 -12.38 -10.22
N VAL A 56 5.05 -11.22 -10.68
CA VAL A 56 4.19 -10.19 -11.26
C VAL A 56 3.96 -10.47 -12.73
N LYS A 57 2.79 -10.08 -13.24
CA LYS A 57 2.41 -10.28 -14.64
C LYS A 57 3.04 -9.21 -15.51
N PHE A 58 3.52 -9.63 -16.66
CA PHE A 58 4.06 -8.77 -17.71
C PHE A 58 3.21 -8.88 -18.98
N SER A 59 3.06 -7.77 -19.69
CA SER A 59 2.68 -7.72 -21.09
C SER A 59 3.94 -7.54 -21.95
N ASN A 60 3.75 -7.49 -23.28
CA ASN A 60 4.84 -7.19 -24.21
C ASN A 60 5.47 -5.79 -23.99
N SER A 61 4.79 -4.89 -23.27
CA SER A 61 5.25 -3.52 -23.01
C SER A 61 5.69 -3.27 -21.57
N GLY A 62 5.80 -4.31 -20.73
CA GLY A 62 6.25 -4.19 -19.35
C GLY A 62 5.25 -4.76 -18.35
N LEU A 63 5.09 -4.11 -17.20
CA LEU A 63 4.19 -4.60 -16.14
C LEU A 63 2.73 -4.52 -16.60
N LEU A 64 1.93 -5.51 -16.20
CA LEU A 64 0.49 -5.49 -16.40
C LEU A 64 -0.20 -4.85 -15.18
N PHE A 65 -1.14 -3.94 -15.45
CA PHE A 65 -1.80 -3.13 -14.42
C PHE A 65 -3.32 -3.33 -14.38
N ALA A 66 -3.87 -3.14 -13.18
CA ALA A 66 -5.30 -2.90 -12.95
C ALA A 66 -5.51 -1.46 -12.48
N PHE A 67 -6.59 -0.83 -12.92
CA PHE A 67 -6.96 0.54 -12.54
C PHE A 67 -7.90 0.54 -11.34
N VAL A 68 -7.81 1.56 -10.50
CA VAL A 68 -8.77 1.80 -9.41
C VAL A 68 -9.93 2.62 -9.97
N ASP A 69 -11.14 2.08 -9.84
CA ASP A 69 -12.35 2.73 -10.35
C ASP A 69 -12.65 4.04 -9.61
N ARG A 70 -13.19 5.04 -10.32
CA ARG A 70 -13.49 6.37 -9.73
C ARG A 70 -14.50 6.33 -8.58
N HIS A 71 -15.38 5.33 -8.53
CA HIS A 71 -16.37 5.18 -7.47
C HIS A 71 -15.76 4.63 -6.16
N ALA A 72 -14.50 4.19 -6.20
CA ALA A 72 -13.78 3.76 -5.01
C ALA A 72 -13.36 4.92 -4.09
N TYR A 73 -13.22 6.12 -4.65
CA TYR A 73 -12.77 7.29 -3.90
C TYR A 73 -13.92 7.98 -3.18
N LYS A 74 -13.63 8.52 -1.99
CA LYS A 74 -14.57 9.31 -1.19
C LYS A 74 -13.88 10.52 -0.60
N HIS A 75 -14.67 11.48 -0.11
CA HIS A 75 -14.18 12.56 0.72
C HIS A 75 -14.12 12.08 2.17
N TYR A 76 -12.93 12.08 2.76
CA TYR A 76 -12.71 11.71 4.18
C TYR A 76 -12.21 12.89 5.02
N GLY A 77 -12.11 14.08 4.42
CA GLY A 77 -11.53 15.26 5.05
C GLY A 77 -10.03 15.37 4.84
N LEU A 78 -9.51 16.54 5.18
CA LEU A 78 -8.08 16.85 5.08
C LEU A 78 -7.27 15.98 6.06
N ILE A 79 -6.07 15.62 5.64
CA ILE A 79 -5.13 14.86 6.47
C ILE A 79 -3.94 15.74 6.84
N ASP A 80 -3.70 15.83 8.15
CA ASP A 80 -2.43 16.32 8.67
C ASP A 80 -1.34 15.25 8.46
N SER A 81 -0.57 15.42 7.39
CA SER A 81 0.50 14.49 7.02
C SER A 81 1.67 14.52 8.00
N THR A 82 1.90 15.68 8.63
CA THR A 82 2.99 15.87 9.59
C THR A 82 2.68 15.08 10.85
N GLN A 83 1.49 15.27 11.43
CA GLN A 83 1.09 14.55 12.63
C GLN A 83 1.13 13.03 12.42
N ARG A 84 0.62 12.54 11.29
CA ARG A 84 0.64 11.09 11.00
C ARG A 84 2.05 10.52 10.85
N MET A 85 3.00 11.29 10.33
CA MET A 85 4.39 10.87 10.23
C MET A 85 5.04 10.79 11.61
N LEU A 86 4.75 11.76 12.49
CA LEU A 86 5.19 11.73 13.89
C LEU A 86 4.59 10.52 14.63
N ASP A 87 3.29 10.27 14.47
CA ASP A 87 2.61 9.13 15.11
C ASP A 87 3.23 7.79 14.66
N MET A 88 3.52 7.65 13.36
CA MET A 88 4.20 6.47 12.82
C MET A 88 5.61 6.32 13.42
N HIS A 89 6.37 7.41 13.48
CA HIS A 89 7.72 7.41 14.06
C HIS A 89 7.70 6.95 15.52
N ASP A 90 6.78 7.48 16.33
CA ASP A 90 6.59 7.10 17.72
C ASP A 90 6.15 5.65 17.87
N ALA A 91 5.23 5.17 17.02
CA ALA A 91 4.80 3.78 17.02
C ALA A 91 5.99 2.83 16.71
N VAL A 92 6.82 3.18 15.71
CA VAL A 92 8.03 2.40 15.38
C VAL A 92 9.03 2.41 16.54
N LYS A 93 9.22 3.56 17.22
CA LYS A 93 10.10 3.66 18.39
C LYS A 93 9.64 2.73 19.51
N ARG A 94 8.36 2.78 19.88
CA ARG A 94 7.76 1.89 20.90
C ARG A 94 7.92 0.42 20.55
N LEU A 95 7.72 0.05 19.28
CA LEU A 95 7.91 -1.34 18.82
C LEU A 95 9.37 -1.80 18.94
N LYS A 96 10.34 -0.92 18.68
CA LYS A 96 11.77 -1.22 18.86
C LYS A 96 12.09 -1.44 20.34
N GLU A 97 11.62 -0.55 21.21
CA GLU A 97 11.82 -0.65 22.66
C GLU A 97 11.21 -1.94 23.22
N ALA A 98 9.97 -2.27 22.85
CA ALA A 98 9.31 -3.51 23.29
C ALA A 98 10.02 -4.78 22.80
N ARG A 99 10.65 -4.76 21.62
CA ARG A 99 11.47 -5.88 21.12
C ARG A 99 12.79 -6.03 21.86
N VAL A 100 13.37 -4.93 22.33
CA VAL A 100 14.57 -4.96 23.18
C VAL A 100 14.22 -5.55 24.55
N SER A 101 13.12 -5.10 25.17
CA SER A 101 12.67 -5.60 26.48
C SER A 101 12.27 -7.09 26.47
N LYS A 102 11.88 -7.66 25.33
CA LYS A 102 11.56 -9.10 25.19
C LYS A 102 12.78 -10.00 24.97
N LYS A 103 13.97 -9.42 24.73
CA LYS A 103 15.22 -10.16 24.51
C LYS A 103 16.11 -10.23 25.76
N VAL A 104 15.69 -9.58 26.85
CA VAL A 104 16.38 -9.57 28.15
C VAL A 104 15.69 -10.55 29.09
#